data_AF-A0A1W9G4U1-F1
#
_entry.id   AF-A0A1W9G4U1-F1
#
_cell.length_a   1.000
_cell.length_b   1.000
_cell.length_c   1.000
_cell.angle_alpha   90.00
_cell.angle_beta   90.00
_cell.angle_gamma   90.00
#
_symmetry.space_group_name_H-M   'P 1'
#
loop_
_entity.id
_entity.type
_entity.pdbx_description
1 polymer ?
#
loop_
_entity_poly.entity_id
_entity_poly.type
_entity_poly.pdbx_seq_one_letter_code
_entity_poly.pdbx_strand_id
1 'polypeptide(L)' 'MPQILNCSEYANDDEVHYLTTLLLYHLVERCGGQLQFSAQDVRQMRESLSSKMVQIQLGNDVKLRIIDRVPELQ' A
#
# COMPACT_ATOMS: atom_id res chain seq x y z
N MET A 1 -5.57 -9.65 18.75
CA MET A 1 -4.96 -10.45 17.67
C MET A 1 -4.75 -9.53 16.48
N PRO A 2 -3.55 -9.46 15.86
CA PRO A 2 -3.34 -8.63 14.67
C PRO A 2 -4.06 -9.28 13.48
N GLN A 3 -4.93 -8.53 12.82
CA GLN A 3 -5.56 -8.98 11.58
C GLN A 3 -4.62 -8.63 10.43
N ILE A 4 -4.12 -9.66 9.75
CA ILE A 4 -3.41 -9.47 8.49
C ILE A 4 -4.48 -9.27 7.43
N LEU A 5 -4.76 -8.01 7.09
CA LEU A 5 -5.61 -7.70 5.96
C LEU A 5 -4.75 -7.79 4.70
N ASN A 6 -4.80 -8.94 4.05
CA ASN A 6 -4.54 -8.96 2.62
C ASN A 6 -5.62 -8.08 1.99
N CYS A 7 -5.21 -6.94 1.43
CA CYS A 7 -6.08 -6.00 0.73
C CYS A 7 -6.77 -6.60 -0.51
N SER A 8 -6.66 -7.91 -0.73
CA SER A 8 -7.35 -8.64 -1.77
C SER A 8 -8.66 -9.29 -1.32
N GLU A 9 -8.93 -9.53 -0.03
CA GLU A 9 -10.07 -10.41 0.32
C GLU A 9 -10.97 -10.03 1.53
N TYR A 10 -10.58 -9.18 2.48
CA TYR A 10 -11.38 -9.06 3.74
C TYR A 10 -11.54 -7.66 4.36
N ALA A 11 -11.11 -6.60 3.69
CA ALA A 11 -11.40 -5.24 4.16
C ALA A 11 -12.50 -4.63 3.26
N ASN A 12 -13.47 -3.96 3.86
CA ASN A 12 -14.45 -3.19 3.09
C ASN A 12 -13.68 -2.14 2.27
N ASP A 13 -13.86 -2.13 0.95
CA ASP A 13 -13.04 -1.33 0.02
C ASP A 13 -12.95 0.16 0.44
N ASP A 14 -14.03 0.68 1.03
CA ASP A 14 -14.11 2.05 1.57
C ASP A 14 -13.15 2.31 2.74
N GLU A 15 -12.98 1.35 3.67
CA GLU A 15 -12.08 1.49 4.81
C GLU A 15 -10.62 1.43 4.36
N VAL A 16 -10.31 0.57 3.38
CA VAL A 16 -8.97 0.52 2.76
C VAL A 16 -8.65 1.82 2.05
N HIS A 17 -9.62 2.35 1.30
CA HIS A 17 -9.46 3.61 0.59
C HIS A 17 -9.20 4.78 1.56
N TYR A 18 -9.98 4.85 2.63
CA TYR A 18 -9.82 5.85 3.67
C TYR A 18 -8.45 5.76 4.37
N LEU A 19 -8.05 4.56 4.80
CA LEU A 19 -6.77 4.32 5.45
C LEU A 19 -5.58 4.64 4.52
N THR A 20 -5.67 4.24 3.26
CA THR A 20 -4.64 4.53 2.25
C THR A 20 -4.48 6.03 2.05
N THR A 21 -5.58 6.77 2.00
CA THR A 21 -5.58 8.23 1.87
C THR A 21 -4.91 8.91 3.06
N LEU A 22 -5.23 8.48 4.30
CA LEU A 22 -4.60 9.00 5.51
C LEU A 22 -3.08 8.74 5.55
N LEU A 23 -2.66 7.53 5.20
CA LEU A 23 -1.24 7.16 5.20
C LEU A 23 -0.47 7.89 4.11
N LEU A 24 -1.08 8.11 2.95
CA LEU A 24 -0.50 8.93 1.89
C LEU A 24 -0.32 10.39 2.35
N TYR A 25 -1.35 10.98 2.97
CA TYR A 25 -1.26 12.33 3.53
C TYR A 25 -0.11 12.44 4.52
N HIS A 26 -0.05 11.54 5.51
CA HIS A 26 0.99 11.54 6.53
C HIS A 26 2.40 11.37 5.93
N LEU A 27 2.54 10.54 4.89
CA LEU A 27 3.80 10.35 4.18
C LEU A 27 4.25 11.65 3.49
N VAL A 28 3.35 12.31 2.77
CA VAL A 28 3.64 13.58 2.08
C VAL A 28 4.01 14.66 3.10
N GLU A 29 3.27 14.77 4.19
CA GLU A 29 3.55 15.70 5.28
C GLU A 29 4.95 15.47 5.88
N ARG A 30 5.28 14.21 6.21
CA ARG A 30 6.58 13.83 6.76
C ARG A 30 7.75 14.09 5.79
N CYS A 31 7.49 14.08 4.49
CA CYS A 31 8.47 14.38 3.46
C CYS A 31 8.59 15.88 3.12
N GLY A 32 8.00 16.77 3.94
CA GLY A 32 8.09 18.22 3.76
C GLY A 32 6.95 18.82 2.94
N GLY A 33 5.82 18.12 2.82
CA GLY A 33 4.60 18.60 2.17
C GLY A 33 4.54 18.37 0.66
N GLN A 34 5.60 17.84 0.05
CA GLN A 34 5.63 17.52 -1.38
C GLN A 34 6.48 16.29 -1.68
N LEU A 35 5.95 15.40 -2.51
CA LEU A 35 6.69 14.32 -3.15
C LEU A 35 6.69 14.54 -4.65
N GLN A 36 7.85 14.41 -5.29
CA GLN A 36 8.00 14.55 -6.73
C GLN A 36 8.46 13.22 -7.32
N PHE A 37 7.78 12.80 -8.39
CA PHE A 37 8.12 11.60 -9.15
C PHE A 37 8.25 11.99 -10.62
N SER A 38 9.25 11.43 -11.31
CA SER A 38 9.35 11.53 -12.75
C SER A 38 8.41 10.53 -13.44
N ALA A 39 8.13 10.76 -14.73
CA ALA A 39 7.37 9.80 -15.54
C ALA A 39 8.06 8.43 -15.67
N GLN A 40 9.39 8.37 -15.47
CA GLN A 40 10.11 7.10 -15.43
C GLN A 40 9.86 6.37 -14.12
N ASP A 41 9.88 7.07 -12.99
CA ASP A 41 9.59 6.48 -11.67
C ASP A 41 8.19 5.86 -11.65
N VAL A 42 7.20 6.58 -12.19
CA VAL A 42 5.81 6.09 -12.28
C VAL A 42 5.73 4.82 -13.12
N ARG A 43 6.45 4.74 -14.25
CA ARG A 43 6.47 3.55 -15.09
C ARG A 43 7.11 2.36 -14.38
N GLN A 44 8.26 2.55 -13.74
CA GLN A 44 8.95 1.49 -12.99
C GLN A 44 8.11 1.01 -11.80
N MET A 45 7.44 1.91 -11.08
CA MET A 45 6.52 1.54 -10.01
C MET A 45 5.35 0.71 -10.54
N ARG A 46 4.77 1.07 -11.69
CA ARG A 46 3.68 0.29 -12.32
C ARG A 46 4.13 -1.10 -12.71
N GLU A 47 5.34 -1.25 -13.27
CA GLU A 47 5.92 -2.55 -13.60
C GLU A 47 6.17 -3.38 -12.33
N SER A 48 6.71 -2.78 -11.28
CA SER A 48 6.92 -3.46 -10.00
C SER A 48 5.61 -3.91 -9.34
N LEU A 49 4.52 -3.17 -9.52
CA LEU A 49 3.20 -3.56 -9.01
C LEU A 49 2.63 -4.81 -9.68
N SER A 50 3.16 -5.22 -10.84
CA SER A 50 2.72 -6.46 -11.50
C SER A 50 3.19 -7.73 -10.78
N SER A 51 4.34 -7.66 -10.10
CA SER A 51 4.93 -8.77 -9.34
C SER A 51 4.89 -8.58 -7.83
N LYS A 52 4.53 -7.38 -7.35
CA LYS A 52 4.46 -7.03 -5.93
C LYS A 52 3.08 -6.53 -5.52
N MET A 53 2.81 -6.56 -4.22
CA MET A 53 1.62 -5.97 -3.61
C MET A 53 1.96 -5.31 -2.28
N VAL A 54 1.13 -4.37 -1.84
CA VAL A 54 1.23 -3.77 -0.51
C VAL A 54 0.34 -4.56 0.44
N GLN A 55 0.95 -5.12 1.49
CA GLN A 55 0.25 -5.72 2.61
C GLN A 55 0.06 -4.68 3.72
N ILE A 56 -1.16 -4.60 4.25
CA ILE A 56 -1.52 -3.76 5.38
C ILE A 56 -1.82 -4.67 6.59
N GLN A 57 -1.08 -4.49 7.67
CA GLN A 57 -1.33 -5.19 8.93
C GLN A 57 -1.97 -4.22 9.92
N LEU A 58 -3.18 -4.54 10.37
CA LEU A 58 -3.90 -3.77 11.39
C LEU A 58 -3.79 -4.48 12.75
N GLY A 59 -3.28 -3.76 13.74
CA GLY A 59 -3.22 -4.19 15.13
C GLY A 59 -3.17 -2.97 16.05
N ASN A 60 -2.38 -3.04 17.12
CA ASN A 60 -2.10 -1.84 17.95
C ASN A 60 -1.39 -0.74 17.14
N ASP A 61 -0.67 -1.14 16.08
CA ASP A 61 -0.06 -0.26 15.09
C ASP A 61 -0.56 -0.63 13.69
N VAL A 62 -0.45 0.31 12.75
CA VAL A 62 -0.66 0.07 11.32
C VAL A 62 0.69 -0.10 10.64
N LYS A 63 0.91 -1.22 9.95
CA LYS A 63 2.16 -1.50 9.23
C LYS A 63 1.91 -1.74 7.75
N LEU A 64 2.67 -1.05 6.91
CA LEU A 64 2.70 -1.25 5.46
C LEU A 64 3.96 -2.02 5.08
N ARG A 65 3.83 -3.05 4.23
CA ARG A 65 4.97 -3.80 3.68
C ARG A 65 4.72 -4.14 2.21
N ILE A 66 5.75 -3.99 1.37
CA ILE A 66 5.73 -4.54 0.01
C ILE A 66 6.12 -6.02 0.07
N ILE A 67 5.30 -6.89 -0.50
CA ILE A 67 5.56 -8.33 -0.63
C ILE A 67 5.46 -8.73 -2.11
N ASP A 68 6.10 -9.82 -2.49
CA ASP A 68 5.89 -10.41 -3.82
C ASP A 68 4.49 -11.05 -3.89
N ARG A 69 3.86 -10.99 -5.06
CA ARG A 69 2.59 -11.68 -5.32
C ARG A 69 2.84 -13.18 -5.32
N VAL A 70 2.05 -13.94 -4.56
CA VAL A 70 2.13 -15.41 -4.55
C VAL A 70 1.61 -15.94 -5.89
N PRO A 71 2.32 -16.86 -6.58
CA PRO A 71 1.98 -17.32 -7.94
C PRO A 71 0.68 -18.15 -8.06
N GLU A 72 -0.08 -18.35 -6.98
CA GLU A 72 -1.27 -19.21 -6.95
C GLU A 72 -2.59 -18.46 -7.26
N LEU A 73 -2.53 -17.16 -7.58
CA LEU A 73 -3.68 -16.30 -7.89
C LEU A 73 -3.69 -15.75 -9.33
N GLN A 74 -2.99 -16.41 -10.27
CA GLN A 74 -3.02 -16.05 -11.70
C GLN A 74 -4.19 -16.69 -12.45
#